data_AF-A0A1Q6KJX6-F1
#
_entry.id   AF-A0A1Q6KJX6-F1
#
_cell.length_a   1.000
_cell.length_b   1.000
_cell.length_c   1.000
_cell.angle_alpha   90.00
_cell.angle_beta   90.00
_cell.angle_gamma   90.00
#
_symmetry.space_group_name_H-M   'P 1'
#
loop_
_entity.id
_entity.type
_entity.pdbx_description
1 polymer ?
#
loop_
_entity_poly.entity_id
_entity_poly.type
_entity_poly.pdbx_seq_one_letter_code
_entity_poly.pdbx_strand_id
1 'polypeptide(L)'
;MERKDYLVEELSKEEKLYLKRIVMTAKNKYFEKNYNYINNTSMFVDEIVSAGEESVLDAVLEKCQEEVKSAREFEKTLSNPSLYNIVKALSLREKEVLFYLYKKQKSINETAVIMGLDRKTIRKYRDEAHRKIAEKLINGGM
;
A
#
# COMPACT_ATOMS: atom_id res chain seq x y z
N MET A 1 -11.31 31.77 -20.21
CA MET A 1 -10.27 30.74 -20.07
C MET A 1 -10.57 29.72 -21.17
N GLU A 2 -9.71 29.63 -22.18
CA GLU A 2 -9.90 28.68 -23.27
C GLU A 2 -9.89 27.25 -22.74
N ARG A 3 -10.80 26.41 -23.26
CA ARG A 3 -10.89 25.00 -22.91
C ARG A 3 -9.78 24.28 -23.67
N LYS A 4 -8.85 23.66 -22.94
CA LYS A 4 -7.85 22.76 -23.54
C LYS A 4 -8.53 21.59 -24.26
N ASP A 5 -8.00 21.22 -25.41
CA ASP A 5 -8.36 19.99 -26.08
C ASP A 5 -7.46 18.85 -25.59
N TYR A 6 -7.90 18.15 -24.56
CA TYR A 6 -7.16 17.05 -23.93
C TYR A 6 -7.01 15.80 -24.82
N LEU A 7 -7.58 15.79 -26.03
CA LEU A 7 -7.33 14.75 -27.03
C LEU A 7 -6.06 15.03 -27.86
N VAL A 8 -5.59 16.27 -27.87
CA VAL A 8 -4.42 16.72 -28.64
C VAL A 8 -3.31 17.25 -27.73
N GLU A 9 -3.68 17.90 -26.64
CA GLU A 9 -2.74 18.52 -25.69
C GLU A 9 -2.36 17.56 -24.55
N GLU A 10 -1.05 17.49 -24.26
CA GLU A 10 -0.57 16.70 -23.13
C GLU A 10 -1.00 17.28 -21.78
N LEU A 11 -1.35 16.38 -20.86
CA LEU A 11 -1.65 16.73 -19.48
C LEU A 11 -0.41 17.32 -18.79
N SER A 12 -0.60 18.45 -18.13
CA SER A 12 0.41 19.06 -17.26
C SER A 12 0.75 18.15 -16.09
N LYS A 13 1.90 18.38 -15.45
CA LYS A 13 2.31 17.64 -14.25
C LYS A 13 1.27 17.73 -13.13
N GLU A 14 0.63 18.89 -12.99
CA GLU A 14 -0.40 19.15 -11.98
C GLU A 14 -1.70 18.39 -12.29
N GLU A 15 -2.12 18.37 -13.56
CA GLU A 15 -3.29 17.64 -14.04
C GLU A 15 -3.10 16.12 -13.88
N LYS A 16 -1.91 15.59 -14.23
CA LYS A 16 -1.54 14.19 -14.00
C LYS A 16 -1.55 13.83 -12.51
N LEU A 17 -1.03 14.70 -11.65
CA LEU A 17 -1.02 14.50 -10.20
C LEU A 17 -2.45 14.48 -9.62
N TYR A 18 -3.32 15.37 -10.12
CA TYR A 18 -4.71 15.44 -9.73
C TYR A 18 -5.47 14.16 -10.11
N LEU A 19 -5.31 13.68 -11.34
CA LEU A 19 -5.90 12.41 -11.78
C LEU A 19 -5.39 11.23 -10.95
N LYS A 20 -4.08 11.17 -10.68
CA LYS A 20 -3.49 10.13 -9.82
C LYS A 20 -4.13 10.12 -8.43
N ARG A 21 -4.40 11.28 -7.83
CA ARG A 21 -5.11 11.37 -6.54
C ARG A 21 -6.53 10.83 -6.63
N ILE A 22 -7.27 11.16 -7.69
CA ILE A 22 -8.65 10.67 -7.88
C ILE A 22 -8.64 9.14 -7.99
N VAL A 23 -7.79 8.58 -8.83
CA VAL A 23 -7.68 7.13 -9.04
C VAL A 23 -7.31 6.42 -7.73
N MET A 24 -6.31 6.93 -7.01
CA MET A 24 -5.92 6.36 -5.71
C MET A 24 -7.05 6.44 -4.68
N THR A 25 -7.79 7.55 -4.65
CA THR A 25 -8.90 7.74 -3.71
C THR A 25 -10.04 6.78 -4.03
N ALA A 26 -10.41 6.65 -5.30
CA ALA A 26 -11.44 5.71 -5.75
C ALA A 26 -11.05 4.26 -5.44
N LYS A 27 -9.81 3.89 -5.74
CA LYS A 27 -9.24 2.59 -5.43
C LYS A 27 -9.35 2.28 -3.94
N ASN A 28 -8.86 3.18 -3.09
CA ASN A 28 -8.85 2.98 -1.63
C ASN A 28 -10.27 2.83 -1.08
N LYS A 29 -11.21 3.67 -1.55
CA LYS A 29 -12.61 3.61 -1.15
C LYS A 29 -13.28 2.29 -1.56
N TYR A 30 -12.90 1.75 -2.72
CA TYR A 30 -13.36 0.43 -3.16
C TYR A 30 -12.81 -0.69 -2.27
N PHE A 31 -11.51 -0.70 -1.97
CA PHE A 31 -10.91 -1.71 -1.09
C PHE A 31 -11.46 -1.65 0.33
N GLU A 32 -11.69 -0.45 0.86
CA GLU A 32 -12.27 -0.25 2.19
C GLU A 32 -13.70 -0.81 2.27
N LYS A 33 -14.54 -0.50 1.29
CA LYS A 33 -15.93 -0.99 1.24
C LYS A 33 -16.04 -2.50 1.01
N ASN A 34 -15.09 -3.09 0.28
CA ASN A 34 -15.14 -4.50 -0.13
C ASN A 34 -14.11 -5.36 0.62
N TYR A 35 -13.62 -4.89 1.76
CA TYR A 35 -12.53 -5.50 2.52
C TYR A 35 -12.75 -6.99 2.79
N ASN A 36 -13.94 -7.37 3.29
CA ASN A 36 -14.24 -8.76 3.63
C ASN A 36 -14.27 -9.67 2.39
N TYR A 37 -14.80 -9.18 1.26
CA TYR A 37 -14.85 -9.94 0.02
C TYR A 37 -13.44 -10.16 -0.57
N ILE A 38 -12.64 -9.10 -0.62
CA ILE A 38 -11.29 -9.14 -1.19
C ILE A 38 -10.34 -9.97 -0.33
N ASN A 39 -10.51 -9.98 0.99
CA ASN A 39 -9.65 -10.75 1.90
C ASN A 39 -10.01 -12.24 1.94
N ASN A 40 -11.26 -12.58 1.62
CA ASN A 40 -11.75 -13.97 1.57
C ASN A 40 -11.69 -14.57 0.15
N THR A 41 -11.50 -13.74 -0.88
CA THR A 41 -11.39 -14.17 -2.28
C THR A 41 -9.96 -13.96 -2.73
N SER A 42 -9.23 -15.04 -3.04
CA SER A 42 -7.90 -14.95 -3.64
C SER A 42 -7.98 -14.46 -5.09
N MET A 43 -8.27 -13.18 -5.30
CA MET A 43 -8.22 -12.60 -6.64
C MET A 43 -6.79 -12.19 -6.96
N PHE A 44 -6.13 -12.97 -7.82
CA PHE A 44 -4.94 -12.54 -8.53
C PHE A 44 -5.34 -11.39 -9.47
N VAL A 45 -4.82 -10.20 -9.19
CA VAL A 45 -4.96 -9.01 -10.03
C VAL A 45 -3.91 -9.09 -11.14
N ASP A 46 -3.93 -10.19 -11.90
CA ASP A 46 -2.96 -10.44 -12.98
C ASP A 46 -3.54 -10.16 -14.38
N GLU A 47 -4.80 -9.73 -14.49
CA GLU A 47 -5.48 -9.67 -15.79
C GLU A 47 -5.80 -8.24 -16.27
N ILE A 48 -4.83 -7.34 -16.18
CA ILE A 48 -4.75 -6.19 -17.10
C ILE A 48 -3.35 -6.20 -17.71
N VAL A 49 -3.15 -7.10 -18.66
CA VAL A 49 -2.06 -7.00 -19.63
C VAL A 49 -2.41 -5.82 -20.54
N SER A 50 -1.87 -4.64 -20.24
CA SER A 50 -1.85 -3.55 -21.20
C SER A 50 -0.61 -3.74 -22.08
N ALA A 51 -0.81 -4.36 -23.24
CA ALA A 51 0.17 -4.34 -24.31
C ALA A 51 0.25 -2.91 -24.86
N GLY A 52 1.30 -2.18 -24.51
CA GLY A 52 1.59 -0.86 -25.01
C GLY A 52 2.85 -0.33 -24.35
N GLU A 53 3.74 0.24 -25.16
CA GLU A 53 5.06 0.82 -24.83
C GLU A 53 5.24 1.19 -23.35
N GLU A 54 6.25 0.58 -22.72
CA GLU A 54 6.61 0.74 -21.30
C GLU A 54 6.77 2.23 -20.94
N SER A 55 5.68 2.85 -20.50
CA SER A 55 5.69 4.23 -20.06
C SER A 55 6.51 4.31 -18.77
N VAL A 56 7.22 5.42 -18.56
CA VAL A 56 7.85 5.71 -17.26
C VAL A 56 6.82 5.62 -16.12
N LEU A 57 5.54 5.88 -16.41
CA LEU A 57 4.45 5.68 -15.46
C LEU A 57 4.16 4.21 -15.18
N ASP A 58 4.23 3.34 -16.19
CA ASP A 58 4.02 1.90 -16.04
C ASP A 58 5.14 1.28 -15.20
N ALA A 59 6.40 1.63 -15.49
CA ALA A 59 7.54 1.20 -14.67
C ALA A 59 7.44 1.68 -13.21
N VAL A 60 6.94 2.90 -12.97
CA VAL A 60 6.71 3.43 -11.60
C VAL A 60 5.54 2.71 -10.93
N LEU A 61 4.47 2.42 -11.66
CA LEU A 61 3.31 1.68 -11.15
C LEU A 61 3.70 0.25 -10.80
N GLU A 62 4.46 -0.42 -11.65
CA GLU A 62 4.99 -1.76 -11.44
C GLU A 62 5.88 -1.78 -10.19
N LYS A 63 6.83 -0.85 -10.05
CA LYS A 63 7.66 -0.74 -8.85
C LYS A 63 6.83 -0.51 -7.57
N CYS A 64 5.79 0.32 -7.62
CA CYS A 64 4.87 0.48 -6.50
C CYS A 64 4.09 -0.82 -6.20
N GLN A 65 3.71 -1.58 -7.23
CA GLN A 65 3.06 -2.87 -7.05
C GLN A 65 4.01 -3.91 -6.44
N GLU A 66 5.27 -3.94 -6.86
CA GLU A 66 6.32 -4.80 -6.30
C GLU A 66 6.57 -4.49 -4.83
N GLU A 67 6.60 -3.22 -4.44
CA GLU A 67 6.74 -2.80 -3.04
C GLU A 67 5.54 -3.27 -2.19
N VAL A 68 4.32 -3.13 -2.70
CA VAL A 68 3.10 -3.61 -2.05
C VAL A 68 3.09 -5.14 -1.94
N LYS A 69 3.50 -5.85 -3.01
CA LYS A 69 3.66 -7.31 -3.02
C LYS A 69 4.70 -7.74 -1.98
N SER A 70 5.85 -7.07 -1.95
CA SER A 70 6.93 -7.34 -0.99
C SER A 70 6.48 -7.16 0.47
N ALA A 71 5.67 -6.12 0.76
CA ALA A 71 5.11 -5.92 2.09
C ALA A 71 4.12 -7.03 2.50
N ARG A 72 3.38 -7.60 1.55
CA ARG A 72 2.52 -8.78 1.78
C ARG A 72 3.28 -10.09 1.81
N GLU A 73 4.44 -10.19 1.18
CA GLU A 73 5.29 -11.37 1.30
C GLU A 73 6.08 -11.38 2.61
N PHE A 74 6.36 -10.20 3.16
CA PHE A 74 7.04 -10.05 4.44
C PHE A 74 6.35 -10.83 5.57
N GLU A 75 5.02 -10.87 5.64
CA GLU A 75 4.32 -11.68 6.64
C GLU A 75 4.74 -13.16 6.55
N LYS A 76 4.88 -13.73 5.34
CA LYS A 76 5.27 -15.14 5.16
C LYS A 76 6.68 -15.46 5.67
N THR A 77 7.51 -14.43 5.88
CA THR A 77 8.85 -14.61 6.45
C THR A 77 8.85 -14.81 7.97
N LEU A 78 7.69 -14.63 8.62
CA LEU A 78 7.53 -14.83 10.05
C LEU A 78 7.47 -16.32 10.39
N SER A 79 8.45 -16.81 11.15
CA SER A 79 8.54 -18.23 11.52
C SER A 79 7.46 -18.68 12.50
N ASN A 80 6.89 -17.75 13.27
CA ASN A 80 5.82 -18.06 14.23
C ASN A 80 4.45 -17.95 13.54
N PRO A 81 3.68 -19.06 13.43
CA PRO A 81 2.38 -19.06 12.76
C PRO A 81 1.34 -18.14 13.40
N SER A 82 1.38 -17.96 14.72
CA SER A 82 0.50 -17.03 15.45
C SER A 82 0.85 -15.60 15.09
N LEU A 83 2.15 -15.26 15.10
CA LEU A 83 2.63 -13.93 14.70
C LEU A 83 2.31 -13.64 13.23
N TYR A 84 2.44 -14.63 12.35
CA TYR A 84 2.03 -14.52 10.95
C TYR A 84 0.55 -14.16 10.83
N ASN A 85 -0.35 -14.88 11.50
CA ASN A 85 -1.78 -14.62 11.45
C ASN A 85 -2.14 -13.24 12.02
N ILE A 86 -1.46 -12.82 13.08
CA ILE A 86 -1.62 -11.50 13.69
C ILE A 86 -1.21 -10.40 12.71
N VAL A 87 -0.01 -10.50 12.12
CA VAL A 87 0.50 -9.51 11.15
C VAL A 87 -0.36 -9.53 9.88
N LYS A 88 -0.81 -10.70 9.45
CA LYS A 88 -1.73 -10.86 8.31
C LYS A 88 -3.05 -10.13 8.50
N ALA A 89 -3.54 -10.03 9.73
CA ALA A 89 -4.78 -9.31 10.06
C ALA A 89 -4.62 -7.77 10.16
N LEU A 90 -3.39 -7.24 10.12
CA LEU A 90 -3.15 -5.79 10.11
C LEU A 90 -3.63 -5.15 8.81
N SER A 91 -3.91 -3.85 8.84
CA SER A 91 -4.20 -3.08 7.64
C SER A 91 -2.98 -2.98 6.72
N LEU A 92 -3.20 -2.74 5.43
CA LEU A 92 -2.10 -2.59 4.47
C LEU A 92 -1.09 -1.50 4.89
N ARG A 93 -1.59 -0.37 5.42
CA ARG A 93 -0.73 0.74 5.88
C ARG A 93 0.14 0.35 7.06
N GLU A 94 -0.41 -0.40 8.01
CA GLU A 94 0.36 -0.93 9.14
C GLU A 94 1.43 -1.90 8.65
N LYS A 95 1.09 -2.81 7.72
CA LYS A 95 2.05 -3.76 7.13
C LYS A 95 3.18 -3.06 6.35
N GLU A 96 2.84 -2.08 5.51
CA GLU A 96 3.83 -1.29 4.77
C GLU A 96 4.81 -0.58 5.72
N VAL A 97 4.30 0.03 6.79
CA VAL A 97 5.14 0.67 7.80
C VAL A 97 6.06 -0.34 8.48
N LEU A 98 5.54 -1.49 8.92
CA LEU A 98 6.36 -2.56 9.52
C LEU A 98 7.42 -3.07 8.54
N PHE A 99 7.07 -3.27 7.27
CA PHE A 99 7.99 -3.71 6.24
C PHE A 99 9.15 -2.72 6.04
N TYR A 100 8.86 -1.43 5.90
CA TYR A 100 9.90 -0.42 5.71
C TYR A 100 10.80 -0.28 6.94
N LEU A 101 10.21 -0.28 8.14
CA LEU A 101 10.97 -0.15 9.38
C LEU A 101 11.83 -1.39 9.68
N TYR A 102 11.29 -2.59 9.54
CA TYR A 102 11.96 -3.81 10.04
C TYR A 102 12.64 -4.64 8.95
N LYS A 103 12.05 -4.77 7.76
CA LYS A 103 12.66 -5.55 6.67
C LYS A 103 13.66 -4.71 5.86
N LYS A 104 13.30 -3.46 5.54
CA LYS A 104 14.15 -2.54 4.78
C LYS A 104 15.03 -1.64 5.65
N GLN A 105 14.89 -1.73 6.98
CA GLN A 105 15.67 -0.98 7.98
C GLN A 105 15.68 0.53 7.74
N LYS A 106 14.54 1.09 7.31
CA LYS A 106 14.37 2.53 7.08
C LYS A 106 14.00 3.24 8.37
N SER A 107 14.45 4.48 8.51
CA SER A 107 14.02 5.35 9.58
C SER A 107 12.56 5.81 9.40
N ILE A 108 11.94 6.32 10.47
CA ILE A 108 10.60 6.93 10.40
C ILE A 108 10.58 8.09 9.39
N ASN A 109 11.66 8.85 9.30
CA ASN A 109 11.76 9.99 8.38
C ASN A 109 11.79 9.51 6.93
N GLU A 110 12.62 8.52 6.61
CA GLU A 110 12.67 7.95 5.26
C GLU A 110 11.35 7.26 4.88
N THR A 111 10.76 6.52 5.80
CA THR A 111 9.47 5.85 5.59
C THR A 111 8.36 6.86 5.32
N ALA A 112 8.35 8.00 6.05
CA ALA A 112 7.44 9.11 5.81
C ALA A 112 7.58 9.68 4.40
N VAL A 113 8.83 9.87 3.93
CA VAL A 113 9.11 10.35 2.56
C VAL A 113 8.66 9.33 1.51
N ILE A 114 9.00 8.05 1.68
CA ILE A 114 8.64 6.97 0.75
C ILE A 114 7.12 6.83 0.64
N MET A 115 6.41 6.84 1.78
CA MET A 115 4.96 6.66 1.81
C MET A 115 4.18 7.95 1.49
N GLY A 116 4.86 9.11 1.43
CA GLY A 116 4.21 10.41 1.23
C GLY A 116 3.29 10.81 2.39
N LEU A 117 3.66 10.48 3.62
CA LEU A 117 2.87 10.70 4.84
C LEU A 117 3.65 11.48 5.90
N ASP A 118 2.96 12.16 6.81
CA ASP A 118 3.60 12.79 7.96
C ASP A 118 4.24 11.77 8.92
N ARG A 119 5.37 12.17 9.52
CA ARG A 119 6.07 11.36 10.54
C ARG A 119 5.15 10.95 11.70
N LYS A 120 4.21 11.82 12.08
CA LYS A 120 3.21 11.54 13.13
C LYS A 120 2.29 10.39 12.70
N THR A 121 1.89 10.36 11.44
CA THR A 121 1.05 9.31 10.87
C THR A 121 1.79 7.98 10.80
N ILE A 122 3.07 7.98 10.41
CA ILE A 122 3.91 6.77 10.44
C ILE A 122 4.05 6.23 11.86
N ARG A 123 4.31 7.10 12.85
CA ARG A 123 4.34 6.70 14.28
C ARG A 123 3.02 6.10 14.72
N LYS A 124 1.89 6.74 14.38
CA LYS A 124 0.56 6.23 14.70
C LYS A 124 0.33 4.82 14.14
N TYR A 125 0.67 4.58 12.86
CA TYR A 125 0.52 3.25 12.26
C TYR A 125 1.44 2.21 12.89
N ARG A 126 2.70 2.56 13.19
CA ARG A 126 3.62 1.67 13.89
C ARG A 126 3.10 1.31 15.29
N ASP A 127 2.69 2.32 16.06
CA ASP A 127 2.28 2.14 17.46
C ASP A 127 0.98 1.34 17.53
N GLU A 128 0.03 1.58 16.62
CA GLU A 128 -1.20 0.80 16.51
C GLU A 128 -0.93 -0.65 16.09
N ALA A 129 -0.02 -0.88 15.13
CA ALA A 129 0.40 -2.21 14.74
C ALA A 129 1.04 -2.97 15.91
N HIS A 130 1.95 -2.33 16.65
CA HIS A 130 2.55 -2.90 17.84
C HIS A 130 1.53 -3.20 18.93
N ARG A 131 0.58 -2.29 19.16
CA ARG A 131 -0.50 -2.50 20.14
C ARG A 131 -1.32 -3.74 19.78
N LYS A 132 -1.76 -3.87 18.52
CA LYS A 132 -2.51 -5.05 18.04
C LYS A 132 -1.70 -6.34 18.15
N ILE A 133 -0.40 -6.29 17.84
CA ILE A 133 0.49 -7.44 17.98
C ILE A 133 0.63 -7.83 19.45
N ALA A 134 0.91 -6.88 20.32
CA ALA A 134 1.08 -7.11 21.75
C ALA A 134 -0.20 -7.64 22.40
N GLU A 135 -1.35 -7.01 22.13
CA GLU A 135 -2.65 -7.46 22.65
C GLU A 135 -2.96 -8.91 22.25
N LYS A 136 -2.73 -9.28 20.98
CA LYS A 136 -2.99 -10.64 20.51
C LYS A 136 -1.96 -11.67 20.98
N LEU A 137 -0.72 -11.26 21.25
CA LEU A 137 0.29 -12.13 21.85
C LEU A 137 0.04 -12.36 23.35
N ILE A 138 -0.40 -11.32 24.07
CA ILE A 138 -0.64 -11.37 25.52
C ILE A 138 -1.96 -12.09 25.83
N ASN A 139 -3.02 -11.82 25.07
CA ASN A 139 -4.34 -12.42 25.31
C ASN A 139 -4.44 -13.88 24.86
N GLY A 140 -3.34 -14.45 24.33
CA GLY A 140 -3.31 -15.76 23.70
C GLY A 140 -4.07 -15.72 22.37
N GLY A 141 -3.43 -16.17 21.29
CA GLY A 141 -4.11 -16.34 20.01
C GLY A 141 -5.29 -17.29 20.16
N MET A 142 -6.49 -16.75 20.35
CA MET A 142 -7.77 -17.43 20.11
C MET A 142 -8.15 -17.26 18.65
#